data_AF-A0A4Q2URU6-F1
#
_entry.id   AF-A0A4Q2URU6-F1
#
_cell.length_a   1.000
_cell.length_b   1.000
_cell.length_c   1.000
_cell.angle_alpha   90.00
_cell.angle_beta   90.00
_cell.angle_gamma   90.00
#
_symmetry.space_group_name_H-M   'P 1'
#
loop_
_entity.id
_entity.type
_entity.pdbx_description
1 polymer ?
#
loop_
_entity_poly.entity_id
_entity_poly.type
_entity_poly.pdbx_seq_one_letter_code
_entity_poly.pdbx_strand_id
1 'polypeptide(L)'
;VCTRWGSQYNSFFSLLRSRDPARDWSIRKDVPDELRSQDCPVLLPEAVRIIKDNSFWLKLEAAIAVLKPVNEFQHASEADGAGIARVVNRWLQIKSKWSEMREADQFPDIPWDDIDAIFKARLDKQTYDIHCIADALRPDTTGPNSKLPPSVFARVQEYLQKQLENDDEYHRALSEFTHFRMRTGGPDGLFNKHSAVYDDGFKPAMA
;
A
#
# COMPACT_ATOMS: atom_id res chain seq x y z
N VAL A 1 -13.96 -5.82 6.31
CA VAL A 1 -12.79 -5.06 6.80
C VAL A 1 -12.40 -5.60 8.15
N CYS A 2 -11.18 -6.12 8.30
CA CYS A 2 -10.72 -6.57 9.60
C CYS A 2 -10.51 -5.34 10.50
N THR A 3 -11.43 -5.09 11.44
CA THR A 3 -11.41 -3.92 12.35
C THR A 3 -10.16 -3.82 13.23
N ARG A 4 -9.29 -4.83 13.23
CA ARG A 4 -8.04 -4.86 13.99
C ARG A 4 -6.90 -4.05 13.33
N TRP A 5 -6.94 -3.85 12.01
CA TRP A 5 -5.88 -3.20 11.23
C TRP A 5 -6.53 -2.00 10.51
N GLY A 6 -6.04 -0.78 10.73
CA GLY A 6 -6.68 0.47 10.22
C GLY A 6 -7.57 1.21 11.23
N SER A 7 -7.69 0.71 12.46
CA SER A 7 -8.39 1.40 13.56
C SER A 7 -7.79 2.77 13.88
N GLN A 8 -6.46 2.90 13.77
CA GLN A 8 -5.74 4.15 14.06
C GLN A 8 -6.17 5.30 13.13
N TYR A 9 -6.26 5.05 11.81
CA TYR A 9 -6.73 6.05 10.85
C TYR A 9 -8.16 6.49 11.17
N ASN A 10 -9.08 5.53 11.35
CA ASN A 10 -10.48 5.83 11.62
C ASN A 10 -10.68 6.55 12.95
N SER A 11 -9.91 6.20 13.99
CA SER A 11 -9.93 6.89 15.28
C SER A 11 -9.45 8.35 15.14
N PHE A 12 -8.32 8.57 14.45
CA PHE A 12 -7.80 9.92 14.23
C PHE A 12 -8.75 10.76 13.38
N PHE A 13 -9.27 10.18 12.30
CA PHE A 13 -10.23 10.85 11.43
C PHE A 13 -11.53 11.20 12.16
N SER A 14 -12.02 10.31 13.02
CA SER A 14 -13.20 10.59 13.86
C SER A 14 -12.94 11.73 14.84
N LEU A 15 -11.75 11.78 15.43
CA LEU A 15 -11.33 12.89 16.31
C LEU A 15 -11.22 14.21 15.53
N LEU A 16 -10.66 14.20 14.32
CA LEU A 16 -10.60 15.41 13.49
C LEU A 16 -12.01 15.90 13.12
N ARG A 17 -12.93 15.00 12.81
CA ARG A 17 -14.34 15.34 12.52
C ARG A 17 -15.08 15.95 13.71
N SER A 18 -14.63 15.65 14.93
CA SER A 18 -15.20 16.22 16.15
C SER A 18 -14.52 17.51 16.60
N ARG A 19 -13.58 18.07 15.83
CA ARG A 19 -12.82 19.29 16.19
C ARG A 19 -13.71 20.44 16.63
N ASP A 20 -14.64 20.86 15.78
CA ASP A 20 -15.44 22.06 16.04
C ASP A 20 -16.41 21.81 17.21
N PRO A 21 -17.16 20.69 17.27
CA PRO A 21 -17.94 20.33 18.46
C PRO A 21 -17.11 20.25 19.76
N ALA A 22 -15.89 19.72 19.71
CA ALA A 22 -15.00 19.63 20.86
C ALA A 22 -14.55 21.03 21.31
N ARG A 23 -14.22 21.92 20.38
CA ARG A 23 -13.88 23.31 20.66
C ARG A 23 -15.04 24.06 21.29
N ASP A 24 -16.24 23.93 20.73
CA ASP A 24 -17.46 24.54 21.25
C ASP A 24 -17.78 24.05 22.66
N TRP A 25 -17.61 22.74 22.91
CA TRP A 25 -17.72 22.18 24.25
C TRP A 25 -16.69 22.80 25.21
N SER A 26 -15.42 22.91 24.80
CA SER A 26 -14.32 23.38 25.66
C SER A 26 -14.42 24.82 26.19
N ILE A 27 -15.35 25.63 25.64
CA ILE A 27 -15.56 27.04 26.03
C ILE A 27 -16.88 27.27 26.79
N ARG A 28 -17.71 26.24 26.98
CA ARG A 28 -18.97 26.39 27.72
C ARG A 28 -18.70 26.72 29.19
N LYS A 29 -19.61 27.49 29.80
CA LYS A 29 -19.46 28.03 31.18
C LYS A 29 -19.62 26.98 32.26
N ASP A 30 -20.33 25.90 31.97
CA ASP A 30 -20.57 24.74 32.82
C ASP A 30 -19.38 23.78 32.88
N VAL A 31 -18.53 23.73 31.84
CA VAL A 31 -17.35 22.86 31.81
C VAL A 31 -16.39 23.07 32.99
N PRO A 32 -16.04 24.30 33.42
CA PRO A 32 -15.29 24.54 34.66
C PRO A 32 -15.93 23.96 35.92
N ASP A 33 -17.26 23.89 35.99
CA ASP A 33 -17.99 23.34 37.13
C ASP A 33 -18.08 21.81 37.03
N GLU A 34 -18.29 21.27 35.82
CA GLU A 34 -18.18 19.82 35.52
C GLU A 34 -16.77 19.29 35.86
N LEU A 35 -15.72 20.04 35.48
CA LEU A 35 -14.32 19.78 35.78
C LEU A 35 -14.02 19.67 37.28
N ARG A 36 -14.71 20.46 38.12
CA ARG A 36 -14.55 20.40 39.58
C ARG A 36 -15.35 19.27 40.21
N SER A 37 -16.41 18.80 39.55
CA SER A 37 -17.35 17.80 40.06
C SER A 37 -17.00 16.34 39.75
N GLN A 38 -16.14 16.09 38.74
CA GLN A 38 -15.74 14.73 38.37
C GLN A 38 -14.54 14.24 39.19
N ASP A 39 -14.59 12.97 39.63
CA ASP A 39 -13.48 12.21 40.24
C ASP A 39 -12.30 11.93 39.26
N CYS A 40 -12.17 12.72 38.19
CA CYS A 40 -11.11 12.60 37.18
C CYS A 40 -10.31 13.92 37.03
N PRO A 41 -9.67 14.41 38.11
CA PRO A 41 -9.18 15.79 38.21
C PRO A 41 -8.04 16.15 37.25
N VAL A 42 -7.37 15.18 36.63
CA VAL A 42 -6.17 15.42 35.79
C VAL A 42 -6.46 15.31 34.29
N LEU A 43 -7.34 14.40 33.87
CA LEU A 43 -7.53 14.09 32.45
C LEU A 43 -8.37 15.15 31.71
N LEU A 44 -9.33 15.77 32.41
CA LEU A 44 -10.28 16.68 31.78
C LEU A 44 -9.70 18.09 31.55
N PRO A 45 -8.92 18.71 32.48
CA PRO A 45 -8.22 19.97 32.19
C PRO A 45 -7.20 19.84 31.04
N GLU A 46 -6.49 18.73 30.99
CA GLU A 46 -5.51 18.44 29.94
C GLU A 46 -6.18 18.23 28.58
N ALA A 47 -7.31 17.51 28.54
CA ALA A 47 -8.11 17.36 27.32
C ALA A 47 -8.58 18.73 26.79
N VAL A 48 -9.07 19.62 27.67
CA VAL A 48 -9.44 20.99 27.28
C VAL A 48 -8.25 21.77 26.75
N ARG A 49 -7.06 21.63 27.36
CA ARG A 49 -5.82 22.25 26.88
C ARG A 49 -5.46 21.78 25.48
N ILE A 50 -5.52 20.47 25.22
CA ILE A 50 -5.23 19.86 23.91
C ILE A 50 -6.26 20.30 22.85
N ILE A 51 -7.55 20.28 23.18
CA ILE A 51 -8.62 20.69 22.25
C ILE A 51 -8.45 22.15 21.80
N LYS A 52 -7.96 23.02 22.68
CA LYS A 52 -7.71 24.44 22.37
C LYS A 52 -6.38 24.67 21.62
N ASP A 53 -5.49 23.69 21.59
CA ASP A 53 -4.20 23.80 20.92
C ASP A 53 -4.34 23.63 19.40
N ASN A 54 -4.09 24.70 18.64
CA ASN A 54 -4.09 24.65 17.18
C ASN A 54 -2.98 23.75 16.61
N SER A 55 -1.82 23.67 17.27
CA SER A 55 -0.71 22.83 16.83
C SER A 55 -1.10 21.35 16.86
N PHE A 56 -1.86 20.93 17.88
CA PHE A 56 -2.40 19.58 17.97
C PHE A 56 -3.25 19.22 16.74
N TRP A 57 -4.19 20.09 16.34
CA TRP A 57 -5.07 19.82 15.20
C TRP A 57 -4.31 19.78 13.87
N LEU A 58 -3.35 20.68 13.66
CA LEU A 58 -2.50 20.65 12.46
C LEU A 58 -1.66 19.37 12.38
N LYS A 59 -1.10 18.92 13.50
CA LYS A 59 -0.38 17.64 13.58
C LYS A 59 -1.29 16.45 13.33
N LEU A 60 -2.54 16.50 13.83
CA LEU A 60 -3.54 15.46 13.59
C LEU A 60 -3.92 15.40 12.10
N GLU A 61 -4.10 16.54 11.43
CA GLU A 61 -4.35 16.62 10.00
C GLU A 61 -3.18 16.02 9.18
N ALA A 62 -1.94 16.37 9.52
CA ALA A 62 -0.75 15.81 8.89
C ALA A 62 -0.67 14.28 9.09
N ALA A 63 -0.90 13.79 10.31
CA ALA A 63 -0.91 12.36 10.60
C ALA A 63 -1.99 11.62 9.80
N ILE A 64 -3.20 12.18 9.69
CA ILE A 64 -4.29 11.62 8.88
C ILE A 64 -3.90 11.58 7.40
N ALA A 65 -3.30 12.65 6.88
CA ALA A 65 -2.88 12.71 5.49
C ALA A 65 -1.83 11.63 5.15
N VAL A 66 -0.84 11.43 6.03
CA VAL A 66 0.18 10.38 5.89
C VAL A 66 -0.43 8.98 6.00
N LEU A 67 -1.37 8.76 6.92
CA LEU A 67 -2.00 7.44 7.13
C LEU A 67 -3.04 7.08 6.06
N LYS A 68 -3.66 8.08 5.42
CA LYS A 68 -4.74 7.90 4.44
C LYS A 68 -4.38 6.92 3.30
N PRO A 69 -3.26 7.06 2.56
CA PRO A 69 -2.93 6.12 1.49
C PRO A 69 -2.77 4.69 2.01
N VAL A 70 -2.19 4.50 3.21
CA VAL A 70 -2.07 3.17 3.82
C VAL A 70 -3.45 2.56 4.06
N ASN A 71 -4.37 3.33 4.66
CA ASN A 71 -5.74 2.89 4.92
C ASN A 71 -6.47 2.53 3.61
N GLU A 72 -6.42 3.39 2.60
CA GLU A 72 -7.06 3.17 1.30
C GLU A 72 -6.55 1.91 0.60
N PHE A 73 -5.24 1.71 0.54
CA PHE A 73 -4.65 0.53 -0.12
C PHE A 73 -4.77 -0.74 0.72
N GLN A 74 -4.90 -0.64 2.04
CA GLN A 74 -5.28 -1.77 2.88
C GLN A 74 -6.71 -2.21 2.55
N HIS A 75 -7.67 -1.29 2.53
CA HIS A 75 -9.05 -1.61 2.13
C HIS A 75 -9.11 -2.20 0.72
N ALA A 76 -8.38 -1.62 -0.23
CA ALA A 76 -8.29 -2.17 -1.58
C ALA A 76 -7.69 -3.58 -1.60
N SER A 77 -6.84 -3.93 -0.63
CA SER A 77 -6.26 -5.28 -0.47
C SER A 77 -7.17 -6.30 0.18
N GLU A 78 -8.17 -5.83 0.93
CA GLU A 78 -9.19 -6.67 1.55
C GLU A 78 -10.45 -6.80 0.70
N ALA A 79 -10.54 -6.07 -0.42
CA ALA A 79 -11.70 -6.11 -1.32
C ALA A 79 -11.76 -7.42 -2.12
N ASP A 80 -12.98 -7.80 -2.52
CA ASP A 80 -13.20 -8.95 -3.39
C ASP A 80 -12.45 -8.76 -4.72
N GLY A 81 -11.72 -9.80 -5.14
CA GLY A 81 -10.85 -9.75 -6.32
C GLY A 81 -9.48 -9.09 -6.08
N ALA A 82 -9.14 -8.72 -4.84
CA ALA A 82 -7.77 -8.41 -4.48
C ALA A 82 -6.90 -9.67 -4.57
N GLY A 83 -5.97 -9.70 -5.52
CA GLY A 83 -5.04 -10.81 -5.72
C GLY A 83 -3.59 -10.47 -5.38
N ILE A 84 -2.76 -11.50 -5.28
CA ILE A 84 -1.31 -11.42 -5.00
C ILE A 84 -0.57 -10.48 -5.96
N ALA A 85 -1.06 -10.38 -7.20
CA ALA A 85 -0.50 -9.53 -8.24
C ALA A 85 -0.55 -8.04 -7.91
N ARG A 86 -1.44 -7.59 -7.00
CA ARG A 86 -1.54 -6.16 -6.65
C ARG A 86 -0.73 -5.77 -5.41
N VAL A 87 -0.08 -6.72 -4.73
CA VAL A 87 0.60 -6.46 -3.45
C VAL A 87 1.74 -5.46 -3.62
N VAL A 88 2.70 -5.72 -4.51
CA VAL A 88 3.85 -4.83 -4.76
C VAL A 88 3.37 -3.48 -5.27
N ASN A 89 2.46 -3.48 -6.25
CA ASN A 89 1.94 -2.25 -6.81
C ASN A 89 1.26 -1.34 -5.78
N ARG A 90 0.50 -1.88 -4.83
CA ARG A 90 -0.11 -1.08 -3.75
C ARG A 90 0.93 -0.44 -2.84
N TRP A 91 1.99 -1.17 -2.48
CA TRP A 91 3.11 -0.58 -1.75
C TRP A 91 3.75 0.59 -2.52
N LEU A 92 4.00 0.40 -3.82
CA LEU A 92 4.57 1.46 -4.66
C LEU A 92 3.63 2.67 -4.80
N GLN A 93 2.31 2.47 -4.83
CA GLN A 93 1.34 3.57 -4.83
C GLN A 93 1.33 4.34 -3.51
N ILE A 94 1.46 3.67 -2.35
CA ILE A 94 1.63 4.34 -1.05
C ILE A 94 2.88 5.23 -1.11
N LYS A 95 4.01 4.67 -1.55
CA LYS A 95 5.26 5.42 -1.68
C LYS A 95 5.14 6.62 -2.61
N SER A 96 4.49 6.44 -3.77
CA SER A 96 4.23 7.53 -4.72
C SER A 96 3.45 8.67 -4.08
N LYS A 97 2.38 8.35 -3.33
CA LYS A 97 1.56 9.36 -2.64
C LYS A 97 2.35 10.13 -1.58
N TRP A 98 3.23 9.46 -0.84
CA TRP A 98 4.12 10.13 0.11
C TRP A 98 5.21 10.95 -0.57
N SER A 99 5.78 10.47 -1.68
CA SER A 99 6.72 11.25 -2.49
C SER A 99 6.07 12.54 -3.02
N GLU A 100 4.84 12.47 -3.54
CA GLU A 100 4.07 13.64 -3.97
C GLU A 100 3.88 14.65 -2.82
N MET A 101 3.57 14.19 -1.60
CA MET A 101 3.43 15.06 -0.42
C MET A 101 4.76 15.72 -0.01
N ARG A 102 5.87 14.96 -0.06
CA ARG A 102 7.21 15.44 0.25
C ARG A 102 7.70 16.47 -0.77
N GLU A 103 7.50 16.20 -2.06
CA GLU A 103 7.88 17.11 -3.16
C GLU A 103 7.09 18.42 -3.12
N ALA A 104 5.83 18.35 -2.71
CA ALA A 104 4.97 19.52 -2.56
C ALA A 104 5.17 20.27 -1.23
N ASP A 105 6.08 19.83 -0.36
CA ASP A 105 6.34 20.39 0.98
C ASP A 105 5.07 20.61 1.83
N GLN A 106 4.09 19.71 1.71
CA GLN A 106 2.78 19.87 2.36
C GLN A 106 2.87 19.75 3.89
N PHE A 107 3.81 18.93 4.38
CA PHE A 107 3.98 18.62 5.79
C PHE A 107 5.47 18.60 6.16
N PRO A 108 6.08 19.77 6.43
CA PRO A 108 7.54 19.89 6.63
C PRO A 108 8.03 19.22 7.91
N ASP A 109 7.19 19.12 8.93
CA ASP A 109 7.54 18.52 10.23
C ASP A 109 7.48 16.98 10.23
N ILE A 110 7.06 16.37 9.11
CA ILE A 110 6.98 14.92 9.02
C ILE A 110 8.39 14.34 8.86
N PRO A 111 8.80 13.38 9.70
CA PRO A 111 10.10 12.72 9.58
C PRO A 111 10.08 11.73 8.41
N TRP A 112 10.13 12.24 7.19
CA TRP A 112 10.01 11.46 5.96
C TRP A 112 11.08 10.36 5.85
N ASP A 113 12.29 10.62 6.34
CA ASP A 113 13.38 9.64 6.29
C ASP A 113 13.10 8.44 7.23
N ASP A 114 12.50 8.68 8.40
CA ASP A 114 12.06 7.60 9.31
C ASP A 114 10.90 6.80 8.70
N ILE A 115 9.94 7.49 8.08
CA ILE A 115 8.82 6.85 7.36
C ILE A 115 9.37 5.97 6.23
N ASP A 116 10.36 6.45 5.49
CA ASP A 116 10.98 5.72 4.38
C ASP A 116 11.75 4.49 4.85
N ALA A 117 12.44 4.59 5.98
CA ALA A 117 13.11 3.46 6.62
C ALA A 117 12.10 2.39 7.08
N ILE A 118 11.01 2.81 7.75
CA ILE A 118 9.93 1.90 8.18
C ILE A 118 9.25 1.26 6.96
N PHE A 119 8.95 2.05 5.92
CA PHE A 119 8.37 1.58 4.67
C PHE A 119 9.23 0.48 4.06
N LYS A 120 10.54 0.73 3.90
CA LYS A 120 11.47 -0.23 3.32
C LYS A 120 11.49 -1.53 4.14
N ALA A 121 11.63 -1.43 5.46
CA ALA A 121 11.63 -2.60 6.33
C ALA A 121 10.33 -3.41 6.26
N ARG A 122 9.18 -2.75 6.10
CA ARG A 122 7.88 -3.40 5.93
C ARG A 122 7.71 -4.03 4.56
N LEU A 123 8.07 -3.30 3.50
CA LEU A 123 8.06 -3.79 2.13
C LEU A 123 8.90 -5.07 2.01
N ASP A 124 10.13 -5.04 2.50
CA ASP A 124 11.05 -6.18 2.43
C ASP A 124 10.54 -7.39 3.24
N LYS A 125 9.82 -7.16 4.35
CA LYS A 125 9.24 -8.22 5.17
C LYS A 125 7.94 -8.82 4.59
N GLN A 126 7.17 -8.04 3.84
CA GLN A 126 5.79 -8.38 3.45
C GLN A 126 5.64 -8.64 1.94
N THR A 127 6.72 -8.49 1.18
CA THR A 127 6.78 -8.84 -0.24
C THR A 127 7.75 -9.98 -0.48
N TYR A 128 7.45 -10.78 -1.49
CA TYR A 128 8.17 -12.00 -1.87
C TYR A 128 8.25 -12.03 -3.38
N ASP A 129 9.12 -12.86 -3.94
CA ASP A 129 9.35 -12.89 -5.38
C ASP A 129 8.07 -13.25 -6.16
N ILE A 130 7.21 -14.12 -5.61
CA ILE A 130 5.89 -14.41 -6.18
C ILE A 130 5.02 -13.16 -6.36
N HIS A 131 5.12 -12.19 -5.45
CA HIS A 131 4.39 -10.92 -5.56
C HIS A 131 4.94 -10.06 -6.70
N CYS A 132 6.27 -10.01 -6.88
CA CYS A 132 6.92 -9.28 -7.97
C CYS A 132 6.60 -9.90 -9.33
N ILE A 133 6.66 -11.23 -9.43
CA ILE A 133 6.34 -11.98 -10.66
C ILE A 133 4.86 -11.78 -11.02
N ALA A 134 3.96 -11.94 -10.04
CA ALA A 134 2.53 -11.76 -10.26
C ALA A 134 2.20 -10.32 -10.68
N ASP A 135 2.85 -9.30 -10.09
CA ASP A 135 2.68 -7.90 -10.48
C ASP A 135 3.17 -7.63 -11.91
N ALA A 136 4.31 -8.20 -12.28
CA ALA A 136 4.88 -8.10 -13.62
C ALA A 136 4.02 -8.77 -14.70
N LEU A 137 3.21 -9.76 -14.34
CA LEU A 137 2.31 -10.49 -15.25
C LEU A 137 0.90 -9.90 -15.34
N ARG A 138 0.61 -8.79 -14.65
CA ARG A 138 -0.73 -8.20 -14.70
C ARG A 138 -1.09 -7.71 -16.11
N PRO A 139 -2.36 -7.82 -16.54
CA PRO A 139 -2.78 -7.34 -17.85
C PRO A 139 -2.46 -5.86 -18.11
N ASP A 140 -2.46 -5.00 -17.08
CA ASP A 140 -2.20 -3.57 -17.23
C ASP A 140 -0.69 -3.20 -17.13
N THR A 141 0.18 -4.16 -16.82
CA THR A 141 1.65 -4.01 -16.80
C THR A 141 2.34 -4.78 -17.93
N THR A 142 1.55 -5.23 -18.92
CA THR A 142 1.98 -6.02 -20.08
C THR A 142 1.73 -5.27 -21.39
N GLY A 143 2.42 -5.68 -22.45
CA GLY A 143 2.38 -5.07 -23.77
C GLY A 143 3.41 -3.94 -23.97
N PRO A 144 3.43 -3.36 -25.19
CA PRO A 144 4.46 -2.40 -25.60
C PRO A 144 4.46 -1.09 -24.78
N ASN A 145 3.33 -0.76 -24.16
CA ASN A 145 3.16 0.43 -23.32
C ASN A 145 3.17 0.09 -21.82
N SER A 146 3.80 -1.03 -21.44
CA SER A 146 3.91 -1.49 -20.05
C SER A 146 4.44 -0.38 -19.14
N LYS A 147 3.71 -0.10 -18.06
CA LYS A 147 4.15 0.80 -16.98
C LYS A 147 4.80 0.06 -15.81
N LEU A 148 5.30 -1.15 -16.04
CA LEU A 148 5.97 -1.91 -14.98
C LEU A 148 7.23 -1.15 -14.51
N PRO A 149 7.38 -0.87 -13.21
CA PRO A 149 8.59 -0.25 -12.69
C PRO A 149 9.82 -1.12 -12.94
N PRO A 150 10.98 -0.54 -13.33
CA PRO A 150 12.21 -1.30 -13.59
C PRO A 150 12.67 -2.17 -12.40
N SER A 151 12.47 -1.69 -11.17
CA SER A 151 12.81 -2.41 -9.95
C SER A 151 12.03 -3.72 -9.77
N VAL A 152 10.77 -3.77 -10.24
CA VAL A 152 9.96 -5.00 -10.19
C VAL A 152 10.48 -6.01 -11.20
N PHE A 153 10.86 -5.56 -12.41
CA PHE A 153 11.43 -6.46 -13.41
C PHE A 153 12.80 -7.00 -13.00
N ALA A 154 13.67 -6.16 -12.41
CA ALA A 154 14.96 -6.59 -11.88
C ALA A 154 14.81 -7.71 -10.83
N ARG A 155 13.83 -7.59 -9.92
CA ARG A 155 13.48 -8.66 -8.96
C ARG A 155 13.07 -9.96 -9.63
N VAL A 156 12.35 -9.92 -10.75
CA VAL A 156 12.00 -11.12 -11.51
C VAL A 156 13.25 -11.76 -12.11
N GLN A 157 14.15 -10.97 -12.69
CA GLN A 157 15.41 -11.48 -13.24
C GLN A 157 16.26 -12.14 -12.15
N GLU A 158 16.43 -11.47 -11.01
CA GLU A 158 17.15 -12.03 -9.86
C GLU A 158 16.53 -13.33 -9.35
N TYR A 159 15.19 -13.42 -9.31
CA TYR A 159 14.52 -14.66 -8.90
C TYR A 159 14.80 -15.80 -9.88
N LEU A 160 14.59 -15.58 -11.19
CA LEU A 160 14.84 -16.60 -12.20
C LEU A 160 16.30 -17.06 -12.16
N GLN A 161 17.24 -16.14 -12.02
CA GLN A 161 18.67 -16.45 -11.93
C GLN A 161 19.02 -17.27 -10.67
N LYS A 162 18.31 -17.06 -9.56
CA LYS A 162 18.53 -17.83 -8.31
C LYS A 162 17.91 -19.22 -8.34
N GLN A 163 16.83 -19.43 -9.09
CA GLN A 163 16.07 -20.68 -9.07
C GLN A 163 16.48 -21.67 -10.17
N LEU A 164 17.15 -21.20 -11.22
CA LEU A 164 17.51 -22.01 -12.38
C LEU A 164 18.97 -22.41 -12.32
N GLU A 165 19.29 -23.64 -12.71
CA GLU A 165 20.58 -24.26 -12.43
C GLU A 165 21.69 -23.77 -13.37
N ASN A 166 21.33 -23.33 -14.58
CA ASN A 166 22.26 -22.92 -15.62
C ASN A 166 21.74 -21.71 -16.42
N ASP A 167 22.67 -21.06 -17.12
CA ASP A 167 22.40 -19.84 -17.88
C ASP A 167 21.42 -20.08 -19.04
N ASP A 168 21.44 -21.26 -19.67
CA ASP A 168 20.54 -21.59 -20.78
C ASP A 168 19.07 -21.66 -20.32
N GLU A 169 18.82 -22.31 -19.19
CA GLU A 169 17.50 -22.35 -18.55
C GLU A 169 17.04 -20.96 -18.13
N TYR A 170 17.93 -20.16 -17.53
CA TYR A 170 17.65 -18.77 -17.17
C TYR A 170 17.24 -17.94 -18.40
N HIS A 171 18.03 -17.98 -19.47
CA HIS A 171 17.75 -17.23 -20.68
C HIS A 171 16.46 -17.69 -21.34
N ARG A 172 16.18 -18.99 -21.37
CA ARG A 172 14.92 -19.53 -21.88
C ARG A 172 13.73 -19.06 -21.06
N ALA A 173 13.77 -19.20 -19.74
CA ALA A 173 12.68 -18.80 -18.86
C ALA A 173 12.42 -17.28 -18.92
N LEU A 174 13.48 -16.46 -18.94
CA LEU A 174 13.36 -15.01 -19.07
C LEU A 174 12.79 -14.61 -20.44
N SER A 175 13.18 -15.30 -21.52
CA SER A 175 12.62 -15.10 -22.86
C SER A 175 11.13 -15.43 -22.88
N GLU A 176 10.73 -16.60 -22.37
CA GLU A 176 9.32 -17.02 -22.29
C GLU A 176 8.49 -16.06 -21.44
N PHE A 177 9.00 -15.65 -20.28
CA PHE A 177 8.37 -14.65 -19.42
C PHE A 177 8.16 -13.32 -20.16
N THR A 178 9.16 -12.86 -20.88
CA THR A 178 9.11 -11.61 -21.65
C THR A 178 8.13 -11.71 -22.81
N HIS A 179 8.10 -12.83 -23.53
CA HIS A 179 7.15 -13.09 -24.61
C HIS A 179 5.70 -13.08 -24.11
N PHE A 180 5.43 -13.75 -22.99
CA PHE A 180 4.12 -13.71 -22.34
C PHE A 180 3.74 -12.26 -22.01
N ARG A 181 4.66 -11.51 -21.39
CA ARG A 181 4.42 -10.10 -21.05
C ARG A 181 4.20 -9.21 -22.25
N MET A 182 4.84 -9.46 -23.39
CA MET A 182 4.63 -8.68 -24.60
C MET A 182 3.37 -9.09 -25.36
N ARG A 183 2.68 -10.16 -24.93
CA ARG A 183 1.54 -10.78 -25.64
C ARG A 183 1.90 -11.18 -27.07
N THR A 184 3.18 -11.26 -27.36
CA THR A 184 3.73 -11.84 -28.57
C THR A 184 3.82 -13.32 -28.25
N GLY A 185 2.75 -14.06 -28.51
CA GLY A 185 2.86 -15.52 -28.53
C GLY A 185 3.97 -15.87 -29.51
N GLY A 186 5.12 -16.31 -29.00
CA GLY A 186 6.20 -16.78 -29.85
C GLY A 186 5.72 -18.00 -30.63
N PRO A 187 6.21 -18.25 -31.85
CA PRO A 187 5.89 -19.45 -32.61
C PRO A 187 6.17 -20.75 -31.84
N ASP A 188 7.01 -20.71 -30.78
CA ASP A 188 7.33 -21.86 -29.92
C ASP A 188 6.88 -21.68 -28.45
N GLY A 189 5.98 -20.73 -28.17
CA GLY A 189 5.58 -20.40 -26.79
C GLY A 189 4.69 -21.45 -26.12
N LEU A 190 4.72 -21.47 -24.78
CA LEU A 190 3.96 -22.41 -23.91
C LEU A 190 2.42 -22.39 -24.11
N PHE A 191 1.90 -21.35 -24.77
CA PHE A 191 0.49 -21.18 -25.10
C PHE A 191 0.19 -21.26 -26.60
N ASN A 192 1.19 -21.65 -27.41
CA ASN A 192 0.94 -22.09 -28.77
C ASN A 192 0.12 -23.39 -28.72
N LYS A 193 -0.74 -23.59 -29.72
CA LYS A 193 -1.54 -24.82 -29.92
C LYS A 193 -0.70 -26.10 -30.03
N HIS A 194 0.62 -25.97 -30.13
CA HIS A 194 1.61 -27.05 -30.20
C HIS A 194 2.52 -27.14 -28.96
N SER A 195 2.19 -26.44 -27.87
CA SER A 195 2.93 -26.56 -26.61
C SER A 195 2.49 -27.78 -25.80
N ALA A 196 3.44 -28.41 -25.13
CA ALA A 196 3.25 -29.53 -24.20
C ALA A 196 2.14 -29.31 -23.14
N VAL A 197 1.82 -28.06 -22.78
CA VAL A 197 0.72 -27.73 -21.85
C VAL A 197 -0.66 -28.12 -22.41
N TYR A 198 -0.82 -28.18 -23.73
CA TYR A 198 -2.02 -28.67 -24.39
C TYR A 198 -1.95 -30.16 -24.76
N ASP A 199 -0.76 -30.75 -24.86
CA ASP A 199 -0.59 -32.19 -25.13
C ASP A 199 -0.86 -33.06 -23.89
N ASP A 200 -0.65 -32.55 -22.67
CA ASP A 200 -0.96 -33.28 -21.42
C ASP A 200 -2.44 -33.23 -21.00
N GLY A 201 -3.35 -32.96 -21.95
CA GLY A 201 -4.79 -33.16 -21.73
C GLY A 201 -5.48 -32.08 -20.89
N PHE A 202 -4.87 -30.92 -20.69
CA PHE A 202 -5.54 -29.78 -20.06
C PHE A 202 -6.59 -29.19 -21.01
N LYS A 203 -7.84 -29.62 -20.86
CA LYS A 203 -8.99 -28.97 -21.49
C LYS A 203 -9.36 -27.74 -20.67
N PRO A 204 -9.19 -26.50 -21.17
CA PRO A 204 -9.73 -25.35 -20.49
C PRO A 204 -11.26 -25.51 -20.43
N ALA A 205 -11.83 -25.42 -19.22
CA ALA A 205 -13.26 -25.32 -19.07
C ALA A 205 -13.69 -24.00 -19.73
N MET A 206 -14.32 -24.11 -20.90
CA MET A 206 -14.86 -22.96 -21.61
C MET A 206 -15.95 -22.29 -20.75
N ALA A 207 -15.86 -20.97 -20.64
CA ALA A 207 -16.98 -20.07 -20.47
C ALA A 207 -16.76 -18.88 -21.42
#